data_AF-A0A1M4XMM5-F1
#
_entry.id   AF-A0A1M4XMM5-F1
#
_cell.length_a   1.000
_cell.length_b   1.000
_cell.length_c   1.000
_cell.angle_alpha   90.00
_cell.angle_beta   90.00
_cell.angle_gamma   90.00
#
_symmetry.space_group_name_H-M   'P 1'
#
loop_
_entity.id
_entity.type
_entity.pdbx_description
1 polymer ?
#
loop_
_entity_poly.entity_id
_entity_poly.type
_entity_poly.pdbx_seq_one_letter_code
_entity_poly.pdbx_strand_id
1 'polypeptide(L)'
;MLPIRHEPFPLESRLSLLQVVRFREGGWWVNVNIARMLVDLEPSMARRYAALAVADEPEKAAGHYYLAVSSLYTKRFDEADKHYQLAMQDSDYLHSSLDEVVRMWMFEAGLSPKEGGLRARPYIERLVREFPDDGRGYMYRILSEGAITGKVPEQWIADFEQRADLNDHRQAGFLRWLQEMRKSASLRIVLPSASHEAGRQKQSMRDVDGVPGGKRSK
;
A
#
# COMPACT_ATOMS: atom_id res chain seq x y z
N MET A 1 7.66 -11.60 9.66
CA MET A 1 7.67 -10.12 9.69
C MET A 1 6.23 -9.68 9.90
N LEU A 2 5.88 -9.15 11.08
CA LEU A 2 4.50 -8.76 11.38
C LEU A 2 4.10 -7.57 10.49
N PRO A 3 2.85 -7.50 9.98
CA PRO A 3 2.39 -6.28 9.33
C PRO A 3 2.53 -5.16 10.35
N ILE A 4 3.17 -4.05 9.95
CA ILE A 4 3.19 -2.82 10.74
C ILE A 4 1.74 -2.36 10.81
N ARG A 5 0.99 -2.84 11.81
CA ARG A 5 -0.28 -2.25 12.18
C ARG A 5 0.09 -0.87 12.68
N HIS A 6 -0.23 0.14 11.88
CA HIS A 6 -0.18 1.51 12.33
C HIS A 6 -1.25 1.66 13.42
N GLU A 7 -0.90 1.34 14.66
CA GLU A 7 -1.73 1.78 15.77
C GLU A 7 -1.85 3.30 15.67
N PRO A 8 -3.07 3.84 15.61
CA PRO A 8 -3.24 5.27 15.51
C PRO A 8 -2.58 5.88 16.74
N PHE A 9 -1.66 6.83 16.52
CA PHE A 9 -1.05 7.57 17.63
C PHE A 9 -2.15 8.06 18.57
N PRO A 10 -1.98 7.94 19.90
CA PRO A 10 -2.89 8.53 20.85
C PRO A 10 -3.13 10.01 20.50
N LEU A 11 -4.38 10.49 20.63
CA LEU A 11 -4.76 11.85 20.25
C LEU A 11 -3.83 12.90 20.87
N GLU A 12 -3.41 12.67 22.11
CA GLU A 12 -2.49 13.52 22.88
C GLU A 12 -1.10 13.63 22.21
N SER A 13 -0.56 12.54 21.68
CA SER A 13 0.72 12.54 20.95
C SER A 13 0.61 13.35 19.65
N ARG A 14 -0.54 13.32 18.98
CA ARG A 14 -0.78 14.09 17.75
C ARG A 14 -0.82 15.58 18.00
N LEU A 15 -1.58 15.98 19.02
CA LEU A 15 -1.71 17.38 19.42
C LEU A 15 -0.36 17.94 19.89
N SER A 16 0.41 17.16 20.63
CA SER A 16 1.75 17.57 21.10
C SER A 16 2.70 17.83 19.92
N LEU A 17 2.78 16.94 18.93
CA LEU A 17 3.63 17.13 17.76
C LEU A 17 3.21 18.35 16.91
N LEU A 18 1.91 18.56 16.71
CA LEU A 18 1.39 19.73 15.99
C LEU A 18 1.61 21.04 16.76
N GLN A 19 1.64 21.00 18.09
CA GLN A 19 2.01 22.16 18.90
C GLN A 19 3.50 22.48 18.79
N VAL A 20 4.39 21.48 18.76
CA VAL A 20 5.84 21.71 18.59
C VAL A 20 6.12 22.51 17.31
N VAL A 21 5.53 22.13 16.17
CA VAL A 21 5.74 22.83 14.90
C VAL A 21 5.13 24.23 14.82
N ARG A 22 4.26 24.60 15.77
CA ARG A 22 3.79 26.00 15.88
C ARG A 22 4.84 26.93 16.49
N PHE A 23 5.79 26.40 17.26
CA PHE A 23 6.72 27.21 18.05
C PHE A 23 8.19 27.01 17.69
N ARG A 24 8.54 25.92 16.98
CA ARG A 24 9.88 25.65 16.47
C ARG A 24 9.79 24.96 15.12
N GLU A 25 10.73 25.25 14.21
CA GLU A 25 10.95 24.38 13.06
C GLU A 25 11.33 23.00 13.61
N GLY A 26 10.46 22.02 13.37
CA GLY A 26 10.77 20.64 13.72
C GLY A 26 11.92 20.17 12.86
N GLY A 27 12.99 19.64 13.46
CA GLY A 27 14.04 18.95 12.69
C GLY A 27 13.48 17.69 12.01
N TRP A 28 14.32 17.03 11.21
CA TRP A 28 14.00 15.85 10.41
C TRP A 28 13.09 14.85 11.13
N TRP A 29 13.46 14.45 12.34
CA TRP A 29 12.71 13.45 13.11
C TRP A 29 11.26 13.88 13.41
N VAL A 30 11.05 15.16 13.76
CA VAL A 30 9.72 15.69 14.04
C VAL A 30 8.89 15.71 12.77
N ASN A 31 9.47 16.17 11.65
CA ASN A 31 8.80 16.22 10.36
C ASN A 31 8.41 14.84 9.83
N VAL A 32 9.29 13.84 9.97
CA VAL A 32 8.97 12.43 9.64
C VAL A 32 7.80 11.91 10.46
N ASN A 33 7.79 12.15 11.77
CA ASN A 33 6.71 11.65 12.63
C ASN A 33 5.37 12.34 12.38
N ILE A 34 5.38 13.63 12.05
CA ILE A 34 4.16 14.34 11.63
C ILE A 34 3.68 13.80 10.29
N ALA A 35 4.58 13.61 9.32
CA ALA A 35 4.21 13.04 8.02
C ALA A 35 3.60 11.65 8.18
N ARG A 36 4.25 10.76 8.94
CA ARG A 36 3.76 9.42 9.29
C ARG A 36 2.35 9.46 9.87
N MET A 37 2.11 10.37 10.82
CA MET A 37 0.83 10.47 11.52
C MET A 37 -0.29 10.99 10.61
N LEU A 38 0.04 11.92 9.71
CA LEU A 38 -0.93 12.58 8.84
C LEU A 38 -1.19 11.81 7.55
N VAL A 39 -0.37 10.81 7.19
CA VAL A 39 -0.39 10.23 5.84
C VAL A 39 -1.77 9.70 5.44
N ASP A 40 -2.48 9.02 6.34
CA ASP A 40 -3.81 8.46 6.05
C ASP A 40 -4.95 9.49 6.17
N LEU A 41 -4.76 10.54 6.97
CA LEU A 41 -5.82 11.48 7.34
C LEU A 41 -5.81 12.76 6.47
N GLU A 42 -4.62 13.30 6.26
CA GLU A 42 -4.35 14.61 5.68
C GLU A 42 -3.14 14.50 4.72
N PRO A 43 -3.24 13.71 3.63
CA PRO A 43 -2.08 13.34 2.82
C PRO A 43 -1.36 14.54 2.20
N SER A 44 -2.08 15.63 1.88
CA SER A 44 -1.47 16.88 1.41
C SER A 44 -0.59 17.54 2.47
N MET A 45 -1.00 17.52 3.75
CA MET A 45 -0.19 18.03 4.85
C MET A 45 0.96 17.09 5.18
N ALA A 46 0.71 15.78 5.19
CA ALA A 46 1.75 14.77 5.35
C ALA A 46 2.88 14.96 4.33
N ARG A 47 2.51 15.21 3.07
CA ARG A 47 3.47 15.49 1.99
C ARG A 47 4.32 16.70 2.27
N ARG A 48 3.72 17.79 2.76
CA ARG A 48 4.47 19.00 3.14
C ARG A 48 5.54 18.70 4.19
N TYR A 49 5.19 17.98 5.26
CA TYR A 49 6.16 17.65 6.31
C TYR A 49 7.20 16.63 5.85
N ALA A 50 6.82 15.65 5.02
CA ALA A 50 7.78 14.73 4.44
C ALA A 50 8.80 15.44 3.53
N ALA A 51 8.36 16.45 2.77
CA ALA A 51 9.25 17.28 1.97
C ALA A 51 10.21 18.11 2.83
N LEU A 52 9.75 18.65 3.96
CA LEU A 52 10.63 19.31 4.94
C LEU A 52 11.65 18.35 5.55
N ALA A 53 11.25 17.11 5.85
CA ALA A 53 12.18 16.09 6.33
C ALA A 53 13.25 15.77 5.28
N VAL A 54 12.88 15.56 4.02
CA VAL A 54 13.84 15.30 2.94
C VAL A 54 14.77 16.50 2.70
N ALA A 55 14.29 17.73 2.88
CA ALA A 55 15.13 18.92 2.75
C ALA A 55 16.17 19.04 3.88
N ASP A 56 15.84 18.58 5.08
CA ASP A 56 16.73 18.61 6.26
C ASP A 56 17.80 17.51 6.20
N GLU A 57 17.40 16.27 5.88
CA GLU A 57 18.30 15.10 5.79
C GLU A 57 17.97 14.28 4.52
N PRO A 58 18.52 14.65 3.35
CA PRO A 58 18.15 14.07 2.05
C PRO A 58 18.62 12.62 1.84
N GLU A 59 19.53 12.11 2.66
CA GLU A 59 20.01 10.72 2.59
C GLU A 59 19.18 9.76 3.45
N LYS A 60 18.28 10.27 4.30
CA LYS A 60 17.46 9.44 5.19
C LYS A 60 16.23 8.88 4.50
N ALA A 61 16.17 7.56 4.40
CA ALA A 61 15.09 6.84 3.73
C ALA A 61 13.68 7.14 4.27
N ALA A 62 13.53 7.39 5.58
CA ALA A 62 12.22 7.64 6.19
C ALA A 62 11.49 8.85 5.59
N GLY A 63 12.21 9.94 5.33
CA GLY A 63 11.62 11.14 4.69
C GLY A 63 11.14 10.82 3.28
N HIS A 64 11.96 10.13 2.50
CA HIS A 64 11.61 9.66 1.16
C HIS A 64 10.41 8.72 1.18
N TYR A 65 10.36 7.77 2.10
CA TYR A 65 9.24 6.83 2.22
C TYR A 65 7.92 7.57 2.45
N TYR A 66 7.83 8.46 3.45
CA TYR A 66 6.58 9.18 3.71
C TYR A 66 6.24 10.21 2.64
N LEU A 67 7.23 10.76 1.94
CA LEU A 67 6.99 11.61 0.77
C LEU A 67 6.42 10.79 -0.39
N ALA A 68 6.85 9.55 -0.57
CA ALA A 68 6.29 8.63 -1.55
C ALA A 68 4.84 8.25 -1.24
N VAL A 69 4.55 7.79 0.00
CA VAL A 69 3.19 7.38 0.41
C VAL A 69 2.21 8.56 0.33
N SER A 70 2.60 9.74 0.79
CA SER A 70 1.74 10.93 0.70
C SER A 70 1.55 11.40 -0.76
N SER A 71 2.55 11.21 -1.63
CA SER A 71 2.42 11.47 -3.07
C SER A 71 1.49 10.47 -3.75
N LEU A 72 1.52 9.19 -3.36
CA LEU A 72 0.57 8.17 -3.79
C LEU A 72 -0.89 8.58 -3.47
N TYR A 73 -1.15 8.97 -2.21
CA TYR A 73 -2.50 9.37 -1.78
C TYR A 73 -2.96 10.69 -2.39
N THR A 74 -2.04 11.56 -2.81
CA THR A 74 -2.35 12.76 -3.60
C THR A 74 -2.28 12.54 -5.12
N LYS A 75 -2.26 11.29 -5.59
CA LYS A 75 -2.33 10.87 -7.01
C LYS A 75 -1.15 11.37 -7.87
N ARG A 76 0.02 11.50 -7.26
CA ARG A 76 1.28 11.91 -7.89
C ARG A 76 2.20 10.71 -8.04
N PHE A 77 1.79 9.78 -8.91
CA PHE A 77 2.39 8.44 -8.99
C PHE A 77 3.86 8.43 -9.43
N ASP A 78 4.22 9.25 -10.44
CA ASP A 78 5.63 9.32 -10.88
C ASP A 78 6.55 9.96 -9.82
N GLU A 79 6.02 10.86 -8.98
CA GLU A 79 6.76 11.42 -7.85
C GLU A 79 6.91 10.38 -6.75
N ALA A 80 5.83 9.66 -6.43
CA ALA A 80 5.86 8.57 -5.46
C ALA A 80 6.88 7.50 -5.83
N ASP A 81 6.93 7.08 -7.09
CA ASP A 81 7.88 6.10 -7.60
C ASP A 81 9.35 6.50 -7.36
N LYS A 82 9.71 7.75 -7.68
CA LYS A 82 11.06 8.27 -7.45
C LYS A 82 11.44 8.22 -5.97
N HIS A 83 10.54 8.64 -5.09
CA HIS A 83 10.81 8.66 -3.66
C HIS A 83 10.84 7.24 -3.06
N TYR A 84 10.01 6.32 -3.54
CA TYR A 84 10.10 4.91 -3.16
C TYR A 84 11.44 4.30 -3.56
N GLN A 85 11.94 4.57 -4.78
CA GLN A 85 13.26 4.07 -5.20
C GLN A 85 14.40 4.56 -4.30
N LEU A 86 14.32 5.79 -3.80
CA LEU A 86 15.28 6.33 -2.83
C LEU A 86 15.13 5.67 -1.46
N ALA A 87 13.89 5.47 -0.98
CA ALA A 87 13.63 4.79 0.28
C ALA A 87 14.11 3.31 0.27
N MET A 88 14.01 2.62 -0.87
CA MET A 88 14.47 1.24 -1.07
C MET A 88 15.99 1.04 -0.94
N GLN A 89 16.77 2.11 -0.77
CA GLN A 89 18.20 2.00 -0.49
C GLN A 89 18.47 1.56 0.96
N ASP A 90 17.50 1.72 1.85
CA ASP A 90 17.54 1.29 3.24
C ASP A 90 16.74 -0.01 3.42
N SER A 91 17.34 -0.98 4.12
CA SER A 91 16.71 -2.29 4.36
C SER A 91 15.42 -2.20 5.17
N ASP A 92 15.29 -1.20 6.05
CA ASP A 92 14.11 -1.02 6.89
C ASP A 92 12.88 -0.62 6.07
N TYR A 93 13.10 0.02 4.92
CA TYR A 93 12.05 0.50 4.02
C TYR A 93 11.95 -0.29 2.71
N LEU A 94 12.92 -1.14 2.38
CA LEU A 94 12.99 -1.89 1.14
C LEU A 94 11.71 -2.70 0.88
N HIS A 95 11.32 -3.52 1.85
CA HIS A 95 10.15 -4.40 1.72
C HIS A 95 8.86 -3.60 1.49
N SER A 96 8.55 -2.65 2.39
CA SER A 96 7.33 -1.86 2.32
C SER A 96 7.27 -1.00 1.06
N SER A 97 8.39 -0.41 0.65
CA SER A 97 8.45 0.39 -0.58
C SER A 97 8.19 -0.44 -1.83
N LEU A 98 8.68 -1.69 -1.87
CA LEU A 98 8.40 -2.61 -2.98
C LEU A 98 6.94 -3.05 -3.04
N ASP A 99 6.33 -3.39 -1.89
CA ASP A 99 4.90 -3.72 -1.84
C ASP A 99 4.05 -2.53 -2.32
N GLU A 100 4.30 -1.33 -1.80
CA GLU A 100 3.55 -0.13 -2.13
C GLU A 100 3.70 0.29 -3.60
N VAL A 101 4.92 0.28 -4.16
CA VAL A 101 5.12 0.68 -5.56
C VAL A 101 4.47 -0.31 -6.54
N VAL A 102 4.48 -1.61 -6.22
CA VAL A 102 3.82 -2.64 -7.03
C VAL A 102 2.32 -2.42 -7.00
N ARG A 103 1.73 -2.24 -5.81
CA ARG A 103 0.30 -1.95 -5.67
C ARG A 103 -0.11 -0.68 -6.41
N MET A 104 0.68 0.39 -6.25
CA MET A 104 0.42 1.67 -6.90
C MET A 104 0.29 1.49 -8.41
N TRP A 105 1.29 0.86 -9.04
CA TRP A 105 1.30 0.70 -10.49
C TRP A 105 0.23 -0.25 -10.99
N MET A 106 -0.04 -1.35 -10.29
CA MET A 106 -1.01 -2.35 -10.73
C MET A 106 -2.46 -1.93 -10.52
N PHE A 107 -2.78 -1.15 -9.47
CA PHE A 107 -4.16 -0.98 -9.03
C PHE A 107 -4.59 0.48 -8.84
N GLU A 108 -3.67 1.40 -8.56
CA GLU A 108 -4.03 2.76 -8.13
C GLU A 108 -3.75 3.85 -9.17
N ALA A 109 -2.78 3.63 -10.06
CA ALA A 109 -2.31 4.59 -11.04
C ALA A 109 -3.30 4.88 -12.20
N GLY A 110 -4.45 4.19 -12.24
CA GLY A 110 -5.44 4.33 -13.31
C GLY A 110 -4.99 3.77 -14.67
N LEU A 111 -3.94 2.94 -14.68
CA LEU A 111 -3.44 2.25 -15.87
C LEU A 111 -4.32 1.05 -16.23
N SER A 112 -4.29 0.62 -17.49
CA SER A 112 -4.86 -0.68 -17.83
C SER A 112 -4.12 -1.81 -17.11
N PRO A 113 -4.74 -2.98 -16.86
CA PRO A 113 -4.07 -4.09 -16.16
C PRO A 113 -2.74 -4.50 -16.79
N LYS A 114 -2.66 -4.48 -18.13
CA LYS A 114 -1.44 -4.79 -18.88
C LYS A 114 -0.36 -3.74 -18.66
N GLU A 115 -0.68 -2.45 -18.76
CA GLU A 115 0.29 -1.36 -18.55
C GLU A 115 0.78 -1.30 -17.10
N GLY A 116 -0.14 -1.44 -16.13
CA GLY A 116 0.20 -1.50 -14.71
C GLY A 116 1.11 -2.68 -14.38
N GLY A 117 0.80 -3.86 -14.92
CA GLY A 117 1.65 -5.04 -14.77
C GLY A 117 3.04 -4.85 -15.38
N LEU A 118 3.14 -4.21 -16.56
CA LEU A 118 4.42 -3.91 -17.20
C LEU A 118 5.26 -2.92 -16.38
N ARG A 119 4.66 -1.84 -15.87
CA ARG A 119 5.37 -0.89 -14.98
C ARG A 119 5.79 -1.51 -13.65
N ALA A 120 4.96 -2.37 -13.06
CA ALA A 120 5.25 -3.00 -11.78
C ALA A 120 6.29 -4.13 -11.86
N ARG A 121 6.47 -4.74 -13.04
CA ARG A 121 7.32 -5.92 -13.26
C ARG A 121 8.72 -5.86 -12.62
N PRO A 122 9.55 -4.82 -12.82
CA PRO A 122 10.88 -4.78 -12.21
C PRO A 122 10.83 -4.81 -10.67
N TYR A 123 9.81 -4.21 -10.07
CA TYR A 123 9.61 -4.22 -8.63
C TYR A 123 9.09 -5.57 -8.12
N ILE A 124 8.21 -6.23 -8.87
CA ILE A 124 7.73 -7.59 -8.56
C ILE A 124 8.90 -8.58 -8.58
N GLU A 125 9.74 -8.52 -9.62
CA GLU A 125 10.92 -9.39 -9.75
C GLU A 125 11.91 -9.18 -8.60
N ARG A 126 12.13 -7.92 -8.21
CA ARG A 126 12.94 -7.60 -7.04
C ARG A 126 12.28 -8.10 -5.75
N LEU A 127 10.98 -7.91 -5.55
CA LEU A 127 10.27 -8.38 -4.36
C LEU A 127 10.38 -9.90 -4.20
N VAL A 128 10.19 -10.68 -5.27
CA VAL A 128 10.36 -12.14 -5.25
C VAL A 128 11.80 -12.56 -4.96
N ARG A 129 12.79 -11.85 -5.51
CA ARG A 129 14.20 -12.15 -5.31
C ARG A 129 14.69 -11.86 -3.89
N GLU A 130 14.36 -10.69 -3.36
CA GLU A 130 14.81 -10.24 -2.04
C GLU A 130 13.99 -10.87 -0.90
N PHE A 131 12.73 -11.24 -1.15
CA PHE A 131 11.81 -11.80 -0.15
C PHE A 131 11.13 -13.08 -0.68
N PRO A 132 11.89 -14.17 -0.90
CA PRO A 132 11.39 -15.38 -1.55
C PRO A 132 10.35 -16.16 -0.75
N ASP A 133 10.19 -15.86 0.55
CA ASP A 133 9.19 -16.47 1.43
C ASP A 133 7.91 -15.63 1.55
N ASP A 134 7.86 -14.43 0.95
CA ASP A 134 6.67 -13.59 0.96
C ASP A 134 5.76 -13.91 -0.24
N GLY A 135 4.60 -14.52 0.05
CA GLY A 135 3.61 -14.86 -0.95
C GLY A 135 3.09 -13.67 -1.78
N ARG A 136 3.21 -12.41 -1.31
CA ARG A 136 2.79 -11.22 -2.09
C ARG A 136 3.55 -11.09 -3.41
N GLY A 137 4.86 -11.37 -3.41
CA GLY A 137 5.67 -11.30 -4.63
C GLY A 137 5.13 -12.23 -5.72
N TYR A 138 4.84 -13.48 -5.36
CA TYR A 138 4.29 -14.47 -6.28
C TYR A 138 2.86 -14.14 -6.71
N MET A 139 2.02 -13.66 -5.79
CA MET A 139 0.67 -13.16 -6.10
C MET A 139 0.72 -12.07 -7.17
N TYR A 140 1.55 -11.04 -6.97
CA TYR A 140 1.69 -9.95 -7.96
C TYR A 140 2.26 -10.45 -9.28
N ARG A 141 3.20 -11.39 -9.24
CA ARG A 141 3.78 -12.01 -10.44
C ARG A 141 2.73 -12.73 -11.28
N ILE A 142 1.86 -13.53 -10.64
CA ILE A 142 0.74 -14.22 -11.31
C ILE A 142 -0.24 -13.22 -11.91
N LEU A 143 -0.67 -12.23 -11.13
CA LEU A 143 -1.63 -11.20 -11.57
C LEU A 143 -1.10 -10.40 -12.75
N SER A 144 0.17 -9.97 -12.68
CA SER A 144 0.83 -9.20 -13.75
C SER A 144 0.95 -10.03 -15.03
N GLU A 145 1.40 -11.28 -14.93
CA GLU A 145 1.59 -12.13 -16.10
C GLU A 145 0.26 -12.52 -16.76
N GLY A 146 -0.74 -12.88 -15.96
CA GLY A 146 -2.09 -13.09 -16.47
C GLY A 146 -2.66 -11.86 -17.19
N ALA A 147 -2.38 -10.65 -16.69
CA ALA A 147 -2.84 -9.41 -17.34
C ALA A 147 -2.07 -9.11 -18.64
N ILE A 148 -0.79 -9.49 -18.73
CA ILE A 148 0.07 -9.15 -19.86
C ILE A 148 -0.05 -10.16 -21.00
N THR A 149 -0.08 -11.46 -20.68
CA THR A 149 -0.04 -12.55 -21.67
C THR A 149 -1.31 -13.40 -21.69
N GLY A 150 -2.19 -13.26 -20.70
CA GLY A 150 -3.38 -14.11 -20.56
C GLY A 150 -3.05 -15.55 -20.13
N LYS A 151 -1.79 -15.84 -19.80
CA LYS A 151 -1.31 -17.16 -19.41
C LYS A 151 -0.46 -17.04 -18.16
N VAL A 152 -0.56 -18.01 -17.26
CA VAL A 152 0.26 -18.07 -16.04
C VAL A 152 0.93 -19.44 -15.98
N PRO A 153 2.24 -19.53 -15.77
CA PRO A 153 2.91 -20.81 -15.55
C PRO A 153 2.37 -21.51 -14.30
N GLU A 154 2.04 -22.80 -14.41
CA GLU A 154 1.49 -23.59 -13.29
C GLU A 154 2.44 -23.61 -12.08
N GLN A 155 3.75 -23.63 -12.35
CA GLN A 155 4.78 -23.58 -11.31
C GLN A 155 4.64 -22.32 -10.43
N TRP A 156 4.31 -21.16 -11.01
CA TRP A 156 4.18 -19.93 -10.21
C TRP A 156 2.98 -19.99 -9.29
N ILE A 157 1.90 -20.64 -9.72
CA ILE A 157 0.72 -20.88 -8.89
C ILE A 157 1.12 -21.80 -7.72
N ALA A 158 1.80 -22.91 -8.00
CA ALA A 158 2.29 -23.82 -6.97
C ALA A 158 3.24 -23.12 -5.97
N ASP A 159 4.15 -22.28 -6.45
CA ASP A 159 5.08 -21.51 -5.61
C ASP A 159 4.34 -20.56 -4.67
N PHE A 160 3.30 -19.88 -5.17
CA PHE A 160 2.42 -19.02 -4.37
C PHE A 160 1.65 -19.83 -3.32
N GLU A 161 1.03 -20.95 -3.70
CA GLU A 161 0.24 -21.78 -2.77
C GLU A 161 1.06 -22.26 -1.57
N GLN A 162 2.35 -22.54 -1.78
CA GLN A 162 3.28 -22.96 -0.71
C GLN A 162 3.66 -21.82 0.24
N ARG A 163 3.58 -20.56 -0.20
CA ARG A 163 4.11 -19.38 0.50
C ARG A 163 3.04 -18.40 0.95
N ALA A 164 1.79 -18.63 0.56
CA ALA A 164 0.68 -17.74 0.88
C ALA A 164 0.50 -17.63 2.41
N ASP A 165 0.60 -16.40 2.92
CA ASP A 165 0.24 -16.13 4.33
C ASP A 165 -1.28 -16.03 4.46
N LEU A 166 -1.88 -17.02 5.12
CA LEU A 166 -3.33 -17.07 5.32
C LEU A 166 -3.84 -15.99 6.29
N ASN A 167 -2.96 -15.35 7.07
CA ASN A 167 -3.32 -14.21 7.92
C ASN A 167 -3.38 -12.90 7.12
N ASP A 168 -2.75 -12.84 5.94
CA ASP A 168 -2.95 -11.76 4.98
C ASP A 168 -4.23 -12.04 4.18
N HIS A 169 -5.28 -11.28 4.50
CA HIS A 169 -6.59 -11.39 3.85
C HIS A 169 -6.53 -11.31 2.32
N ARG A 170 -5.57 -10.56 1.74
CA ARG A 170 -5.41 -10.45 0.29
C ARG A 170 -4.88 -11.75 -0.29
N GLN A 171 -3.83 -12.31 0.31
CA GLN A 171 -3.27 -13.58 -0.12
C GLN A 171 -4.25 -14.73 0.08
N ALA A 172 -4.94 -14.78 1.22
CA ALA A 172 -5.98 -15.76 1.50
C ALA A 172 -7.15 -15.66 0.50
N GLY A 173 -7.57 -14.44 0.15
CA GLY A 173 -8.58 -14.20 -0.88
C GLY A 173 -8.14 -14.68 -2.26
N PHE A 174 -6.91 -14.33 -2.66
CA PHE A 174 -6.34 -14.73 -3.93
C PHE A 174 -6.17 -16.25 -4.06
N LEU A 175 -5.74 -16.92 -2.99
CA LEU A 175 -5.64 -18.38 -2.95
C LEU A 175 -6.99 -19.07 -3.18
N ARG A 176 -8.06 -18.59 -2.52
CA ARG A 176 -9.41 -19.11 -2.75
C ARG A 176 -9.84 -18.92 -4.21
N TRP A 177 -9.59 -17.74 -4.76
CA TRP A 177 -9.89 -17.46 -6.18
C TRP A 177 -9.16 -18.42 -7.13
N LEU A 178 -7.86 -18.67 -6.92
CA LEU A 178 -7.09 -19.65 -7.72
C LEU A 178 -7.67 -21.07 -7.64
N GLN A 179 -8.07 -21.51 -6.44
CA GLN A 179 -8.69 -22.82 -6.23
C GLN A 179 -10.05 -22.94 -6.91
N GLU A 180 -10.88 -21.90 -6.85
CA GLU A 180 -12.16 -21.83 -7.56
C GLU A 180 -11.98 -21.84 -9.07
N MET A 181 -11.00 -21.10 -9.59
CA MET A 181 -10.66 -21.08 -11.00
C MET A 181 -10.24 -22.46 -11.51
N ARG A 182 -9.41 -23.20 -10.76
CA ARG A 182 -9.01 -24.57 -11.12
C ARG A 182 -10.18 -25.54 -11.12
N LYS A 183 -11.11 -25.44 -10.15
CA LYS A 183 -12.36 -26.23 -10.13
C LYS A 183 -13.26 -25.91 -11.31
N SER A 184 -13.24 -24.65 -11.74
CA SER A 184 -14.09 -24.12 -12.82
C SER A 184 -13.45 -24.23 -14.20
N ALA A 185 -12.20 -24.68 -14.33
CA ALA A 185 -11.39 -24.70 -15.56
C ALA A 185 -11.86 -25.69 -16.63
N SER A 186 -13.16 -26.00 -16.66
CA SER A 186 -13.96 -26.11 -17.88
C SER A 186 -14.34 -24.75 -18.51
N LEU A 187 -13.99 -23.60 -17.90
CA LEU A 187 -14.30 -22.24 -18.37
C LEU A 187 -13.07 -21.31 -18.29
N ARG A 188 -12.86 -20.51 -19.35
CA ARG A 188 -11.68 -19.64 -19.59
C ARG A 188 -11.36 -18.68 -18.43
N ILE A 189 -10.06 -18.38 -18.24
CA ILE A 189 -9.57 -17.44 -17.23
C ILE A 189 -10.08 -16.02 -17.52
N VAL A 190 -10.90 -15.49 -16.61
CA VAL A 190 -11.26 -14.07 -16.53
C VAL A 190 -10.68 -13.55 -15.22
N LEU A 191 -9.77 -12.57 -15.30
CA LEU A 191 -9.17 -11.96 -14.12
C LEU A 191 -10.24 -11.19 -13.32
N PRO A 192 -10.22 -11.26 -11.98
CA PRO A 192 -11.14 -10.49 -11.15
C PRO A 192 -10.86 -8.99 -11.38
N SER A 193 -11.91 -8.24 -11.73
CA SER A 193 -11.80 -6.79 -11.86
C SER A 193 -11.48 -6.19 -10.49
N ALA A 194 -10.40 -5.38 -10.42
CA ALA A 194 -9.96 -4.67 -9.21
C ALA A 194 -11.05 -3.75 -8.62
N SER A 195 -12.11 -3.45 -9.38
CA SER A 195 -13.20 -2.57 -8.97
C SER A 195 -14.11 -3.15 -7.86
N HIS A 196 -14.06 -4.45 -7.58
CA HIS A 196 -15.00 -5.07 -6.61
C HIS A 196 -14.58 -4.94 -5.13
N GLU A 197 -13.30 -4.71 -4.82
CA GLU A 197 -12.84 -4.61 -3.42
C GLU A 197 -12.93 -3.18 -2.86
N ALA A 198 -12.66 -2.15 -3.67
CA ALA A 198 -12.75 -0.75 -3.25
C ALA A 198 -14.18 -0.31 -2.84
N GLY A 199 -15.21 -1.01 -3.32
CA GLY A 199 -16.61 -0.74 -2.99
C GLY A 199 -17.05 -1.27 -1.61
N ARG A 200 -16.50 -2.39 -1.13
CA ARG A 200 -16.95 -3.00 0.15
C ARG A 200 -16.40 -2.28 1.38
N GLN A 201 -15.20 -1.71 1.31
CA GLN A 201 -14.61 -1.00 2.46
C GLN A 201 -15.32 0.34 2.78
N LYS A 202 -15.91 1.01 1.78
CA LYS A 202 -16.67 2.26 2.01
C LYS A 202 -18.05 2.04 2.64
N GLN A 203 -18.62 0.84 2.54
CA GLN A 203 -19.96 0.55 3.06
C GLN A 203 -19.95 0.18 4.55
N SER A 204 -18.84 -0.35 5.06
CA SER A 204 -18.69 -0.70 6.49
C SER A 204 -18.47 0.50 7.43
N MET A 205 -18.20 1.71 6.92
CA MET A 205 -18.01 2.92 7.76
C MET A 205 -19.21 3.88 7.75
N ARG A 206 -20.27 3.61 6.98
CA ARG A 206 -21.47 4.47 6.98
C ARG A 206 -22.54 4.08 8.02
N ASP A 207 -22.39 2.92 8.66
CA ASP A 207 -23.42 2.39 9.57
C ASP A 207 -23.16 2.64 11.06
N VAL A 208 -22.22 3.54 11.42
CA VAL A 208 -21.86 3.79 12.84
C VAL A 208 -22.43 5.10 13.42
N ASP A 209 -22.97 6.01 12.61
CA ASP A 209 -23.56 7.27 13.11
C ASP A 209 -25.09 7.22 13.25
N GLY A 210 -25.56 6.31 14.10
CA GLY A 210 -26.93 6.31 14.60
C GLY A 210 -27.05 7.08 15.93
N VAL A 211 -27.14 8.40 15.87
CA VAL A 211 -27.41 9.25 17.06
C VAL A 211 -28.89 9.13 17.46
N PRO A 212 -29.24 8.68 18.69
CA PRO A 212 -30.62 8.66 19.13
C PRO A 212 -31.08 10.08 19.53
N GLY A 213 -32.17 10.53 18.91
CA GLY A 213 -32.81 11.81 19.18
C GLY A 213 -33.29 11.95 20.63
N GLY A 214 -32.79 12.97 21.32
CA GLY A 214 -33.30 13.39 22.63
C GLY A 214 -34.64 14.12 22.49
N LYS A 215 -35.68 13.57 23.11
CA LYS A 215 -36.97 14.23 23.32
C LYS A 215 -36.80 15.37 24.32
N ARG A 216 -37.17 16.59 23.94
CA ARG A 216 -37.41 17.71 24.87
C ARG A 216 -38.82 17.58 25.43
N SER A 217 -38.93 17.50 26.75
CA SER A 217 -40.17 17.79 27.46
C SER A 217 -40.16 19.23 27.96
N LYS A 218 -41.32 19.88 27.86
CA LYS A 218 -41.65 21.21 28.41
C LYS A 218 -41.81 21.14 29.92
#